data_AF-M4YNZ4-F1
#
_entry.id   AF-M4YNZ4-F1
#
_cell.length_a   1.000
_cell.length_b   1.000
_cell.length_c   1.000
_cell.angle_alpha   90.00
_cell.angle_beta   90.00
_cell.angle_gamma   90.00
#
_symmetry.space_group_name_H-M   'P 1'
#
loop_
_entity.id
_entity.type
_entity.pdbx_description
1 polymer ?
#
loop_
_entity_poly.entity_id
_entity_poly.type
_entity_poly.pdbx_seq_one_letter_code
_entity_poly.pdbx_strand_id
1 'polypeptide(L)'
;MCQILTDSHLHIADEGFPGTYGDYQSLQRAVSCTASVSDWDAQSGKSADNTVQCYGVHPWFCGEWNGDVAERLRSILASDGRFHVGEIGLDAKKGDISEQMPAFIAQLEIAKETGRVATIHITDSEKEVLDAVRRAGCKAVLHSFSAESYAKPFAEAGCFFSISPRILSRSDARIIRLLGSIPDDRLLLESDAPHQGRNFTSMGEFASRIAGFKGVPPEELLRTVADNFTRVFG
;
A
#
# COMPACT_ATOMS: atom_id res chain seq x y z
N MET A 1 -17.17 14.11 17.21
CA MET A 1 -16.23 14.28 16.08
C MET A 1 -16.47 13.12 15.13
N CYS A 2 -16.60 13.37 13.82
CA CYS A 2 -16.80 12.29 12.84
C CYS A 2 -15.51 11.47 12.77
N GLN A 3 -15.60 10.14 12.99
CA GLN A 3 -14.44 9.25 12.88
C GLN A 3 -14.03 9.20 11.40
N ILE A 4 -12.78 9.52 11.09
CA ILE A 4 -12.24 9.43 9.73
C ILE A 4 -11.76 7.99 9.53
N LEU A 5 -12.42 7.29 8.62
CA LEU A 5 -12.09 5.94 8.21
C LEU A 5 -11.35 5.98 6.87
N THR A 6 -10.19 5.34 6.83
CA THR A 6 -9.33 5.30 5.65
C THR A 6 -8.96 3.86 5.32
N ASP A 7 -8.85 3.55 4.04
CA ASP A 7 -8.25 2.31 3.55
C ASP A 7 -7.02 2.65 2.69
N SER A 8 -5.81 2.32 3.17
CA SER A 8 -4.57 2.69 2.47
C SER A 8 -4.15 1.74 1.36
N HIS A 9 -4.89 0.65 1.12
CA HIS A 9 -4.65 -0.24 -0.02
C HIS A 9 -5.84 -1.18 -0.29
N LEU A 10 -6.34 -1.12 -1.51
CA LEU A 10 -7.29 -2.07 -2.08
C LEU A 10 -7.10 -2.17 -3.60
N HIS A 11 -7.81 -3.08 -4.25
CA HIS A 11 -7.77 -3.29 -5.69
C HIS A 11 -9.18 -3.22 -6.28
N ILE A 12 -9.67 -2.00 -6.56
CA ILE A 12 -11.00 -1.79 -7.17
C ILE A 12 -11.07 -2.40 -8.59
N ALA A 13 -9.92 -2.45 -9.28
CA ALA A 13 -9.85 -2.97 -10.65
C ALA A 13 -10.01 -4.50 -10.72
N ASP A 14 -9.55 -5.21 -9.69
CA ASP A 14 -9.47 -6.67 -9.66
C ASP A 14 -10.81 -7.36 -9.95
N GLU A 15 -10.71 -8.46 -10.70
CA GLU A 15 -11.82 -9.38 -10.86
C GLU A 15 -12.20 -9.98 -9.50
N GLY A 16 -13.47 -9.84 -9.14
CA GLY A 16 -13.97 -10.32 -7.84
C GLY A 16 -13.91 -9.28 -6.72
N PHE A 17 -13.49 -8.03 -6.98
CA PHE A 17 -13.73 -6.95 -6.03
C PHE A 17 -15.25 -6.82 -5.77
N PRO A 18 -15.73 -7.02 -4.53
CA PRO A 18 -17.16 -7.12 -4.24
C PRO A 18 -17.90 -5.78 -4.36
N GLY A 19 -17.19 -4.68 -4.63
CA GLY A 19 -17.74 -3.32 -4.61
C GLY A 19 -18.11 -2.83 -3.20
N THR A 20 -17.96 -3.69 -2.18
CA THR A 20 -18.33 -3.38 -0.81
C THR A 20 -17.72 -4.37 0.19
N TYR A 21 -17.41 -3.86 1.39
CA TYR A 21 -17.27 -4.60 2.64
C TYR A 21 -17.98 -3.78 3.73
N GLY A 22 -18.02 -4.24 4.99
CA GLY A 22 -18.98 -3.79 6.01
C GLY A 22 -19.17 -2.28 6.17
N ASP A 23 -18.10 -1.50 5.98
CA ASP A 23 -18.09 -0.03 6.04
C ASP A 23 -17.40 0.65 4.84
N TYR A 24 -17.28 -0.04 3.69
CA TYR A 24 -16.63 0.50 2.49
C TYR A 24 -17.25 1.83 2.03
N GLN A 25 -18.58 1.93 2.03
CA GLN A 25 -19.30 3.16 1.66
C GLN A 25 -19.12 4.29 2.67
N SER A 26 -18.60 3.99 3.87
CA SER A 26 -18.31 4.95 4.92
C SER A 26 -16.88 5.47 4.87
N LEU A 27 -16.03 4.99 3.96
CA LEU A 27 -14.66 5.45 3.81
C LEU A 27 -14.63 6.92 3.40
N GLN A 28 -13.84 7.73 4.11
CA GLN A 28 -13.59 9.12 3.71
C GLN A 28 -12.47 9.19 2.68
N ARG A 29 -11.52 8.25 2.70
CA ARG A 29 -10.44 8.13 1.72
C ARG A 29 -10.05 6.68 1.51
N ALA A 30 -9.71 6.32 0.28
CA ALA A 30 -9.15 5.02 -0.05
C ALA A 30 -7.94 5.19 -0.99
N VAL A 31 -7.05 4.20 -1.04
CA VAL A 31 -6.04 4.06 -2.10
C VAL A 31 -6.32 2.79 -2.87
N SER A 32 -6.49 2.91 -4.18
CA SER A 32 -6.57 1.77 -5.09
C SER A 32 -5.28 1.60 -5.86
N CYS A 33 -4.81 0.36 -5.96
CA CYS A 33 -3.57 0.00 -6.66
C CYS A 33 -3.86 -0.99 -7.77
N THR A 34 -3.18 -0.84 -8.91
CA THR A 34 -3.23 -1.81 -10.01
C THR A 34 -2.16 -2.88 -9.86
N ALA A 35 -2.41 -4.11 -10.33
CA ALA A 35 -1.39 -5.15 -10.38
C ALA A 35 -0.77 -5.30 -11.78
N SER A 36 -1.58 -5.19 -12.83
CA SER A 36 -1.18 -5.37 -14.23
C SER A 36 -1.54 -4.15 -15.10
N VAL A 37 -0.98 -4.07 -16.30
CA VAL A 37 -1.27 -2.99 -17.26
C VAL A 37 -2.73 -3.04 -17.74
N SER A 38 -3.34 -4.23 -17.76
CA SER A 38 -4.78 -4.38 -18.08
C SER A 38 -5.71 -3.75 -17.04
N ASP A 39 -5.26 -3.56 -15.81
CA ASP A 39 -6.09 -3.00 -14.73
C ASP A 39 -6.21 -1.48 -14.82
N TRP A 40 -5.33 -0.81 -15.57
CA TRP A 40 -5.18 0.64 -15.53
C TRP A 40 -6.44 1.36 -16.02
N ASP A 41 -7.02 0.91 -17.13
CA ASP A 41 -8.25 1.52 -17.66
C ASP A 41 -9.46 1.19 -16.77
N ALA A 42 -9.51 -0.03 -16.22
CA ALA A 42 -10.56 -0.45 -15.31
C ALA A 42 -10.55 0.36 -14.00
N GLN A 43 -9.37 0.63 -13.43
CA GLN A 43 -9.24 1.48 -12.23
C GLN A 43 -9.80 2.88 -12.47
N SER A 44 -9.46 3.49 -13.61
CA SER A 44 -9.96 4.82 -13.96
C SER A 44 -11.49 4.87 -14.05
N GLY A 45 -12.12 3.78 -14.52
CA GLY A 45 -13.58 3.73 -14.68
C GLY A 45 -14.35 3.36 -13.40
N LYS A 46 -13.70 2.74 -12.41
CA LYS A 46 -14.35 2.21 -11.20
C LYS A 46 -14.05 3.01 -9.93
N SER A 47 -13.03 3.85 -9.92
CA SER A 47 -12.63 4.64 -8.74
C SER A 47 -13.65 5.73 -8.41
N ALA A 48 -13.90 5.95 -7.11
CA ALA A 48 -14.73 7.04 -6.62
C ALA A 48 -13.89 8.31 -6.35
N ASP A 49 -14.54 9.46 -6.13
CA ASP A 49 -13.85 10.75 -5.92
C ASP A 49 -12.93 10.76 -4.69
N ASN A 50 -13.22 9.93 -3.69
CA ASN A 50 -12.43 9.75 -2.48
C ASN A 50 -11.31 8.71 -2.62
N THR A 51 -11.14 8.12 -3.81
CA THR A 51 -10.11 7.12 -4.10
C THR A 51 -8.88 7.76 -4.73
N VAL A 52 -7.77 7.69 -4.01
CA VAL A 52 -6.42 7.93 -4.56
C VAL A 52 -6.07 6.75 -5.47
N GLN A 53 -5.63 7.03 -6.69
CA GLN A 53 -5.34 5.99 -7.69
C GLN A 53 -3.83 5.83 -7.86
N CYS A 54 -3.34 4.62 -7.62
CA CYS A 54 -1.96 4.20 -7.86
C CYS A 54 -1.92 3.32 -9.10
N TYR A 55 -1.01 3.62 -10.02
CA TYR A 55 -0.78 2.84 -11.23
C TYR A 55 0.62 2.25 -11.23
N GLY A 56 0.73 0.98 -11.53
CA GLY A 56 1.97 0.23 -11.48
C GLY A 56 1.81 -1.18 -12.03
N VAL A 57 2.96 -1.83 -12.18
CA VAL A 57 3.10 -3.23 -12.55
C VAL A 57 3.72 -3.95 -11.36
N HIS A 58 2.90 -4.79 -10.74
CA HIS A 58 3.24 -5.64 -9.61
C HIS A 58 4.33 -6.66 -10.02
N PRO A 59 5.22 -7.09 -9.11
CA PRO A 59 6.31 -8.03 -9.44
C PRO A 59 5.87 -9.29 -10.18
N TRP A 60 4.64 -9.77 -9.96
CA TRP A 60 4.12 -10.96 -10.65
C TRP A 60 3.92 -10.76 -12.15
N PHE A 61 3.74 -9.50 -12.57
CA PHE A 61 3.51 -9.09 -13.95
C PHE A 61 4.71 -8.32 -14.51
N CYS A 62 5.90 -8.45 -13.91
CA CYS A 62 7.08 -7.68 -14.31
C CYS A 62 7.46 -7.83 -15.79
N GLY A 63 7.07 -8.94 -16.43
CA GLY A 63 7.23 -9.17 -17.88
C GLY A 63 6.38 -8.26 -18.77
N GLU A 64 5.35 -7.60 -18.24
CA GLU A 64 4.58 -6.58 -18.97
C GLU A 64 5.35 -5.25 -19.08
N TRP A 65 6.34 -5.02 -18.22
CA TRP A 65 7.07 -3.76 -18.18
C TRP A 65 7.98 -3.57 -19.39
N ASN A 66 7.79 -2.46 -20.11
CA ASN A 66 8.60 -2.05 -21.25
C ASN A 66 8.56 -0.52 -21.43
N GLY A 67 9.25 0.00 -22.46
CA GLY A 67 9.32 1.44 -22.73
C GLY A 67 7.96 2.10 -22.97
N ASP A 68 7.07 1.44 -23.71
CA ASP A 68 5.74 1.99 -23.99
C ASP A 68 4.87 2.05 -22.73
N VAL A 69 4.96 1.03 -21.87
CA VAL A 69 4.30 1.01 -20.55
C VAL A 69 4.84 2.11 -19.64
N ALA A 70 6.16 2.35 -19.66
CA ALA A 70 6.78 3.44 -18.90
C ALA A 70 6.28 4.82 -19.35
N GLU A 71 6.21 5.05 -20.67
CA GLU A 71 5.68 6.32 -21.21
C GLU A 71 4.18 6.48 -20.92
N ARG A 72 3.41 5.40 -20.99
CA ARG A 72 1.99 5.41 -20.58
C ARG A 72 1.84 5.77 -19.10
N LEU A 73 2.65 5.19 -18.21
CA LEU A 73 2.62 5.53 -16.79
C LEU A 73 2.91 7.03 -16.58
N ARG A 74 3.96 7.57 -17.22
CA ARG A 74 4.28 9.00 -17.14
C ARG A 74 3.12 9.88 -17.61
N SER A 75 2.48 9.51 -18.72
CA SER A 75 1.32 10.22 -19.27
C SER A 75 0.13 10.24 -18.29
N ILE A 76 -0.19 9.09 -17.69
CA ILE A 76 -1.25 8.99 -16.67
C ILE A 76 -0.93 9.90 -15.48
N LEU A 77 0.27 9.82 -14.92
CA LEU A 77 0.67 10.64 -13.79
C LEU A 77 0.64 12.15 -14.12
N ALA A 78 0.96 12.53 -15.35
CA ALA A 78 0.90 13.93 -15.80
C ALA A 78 -0.55 14.44 -15.95
N SER A 79 -1.51 13.56 -16.22
CA SER A 79 -2.91 13.92 -16.43
C SER A 79 -3.64 14.38 -15.16
N ASP A 80 -3.23 13.89 -13.98
CA ASP A 80 -3.79 14.28 -12.70
C ASP A 80 -2.73 14.26 -11.58
N GLY A 81 -2.61 15.38 -10.87
CA GLY A 81 -1.71 15.55 -9.71
C GLY A 81 -1.98 14.61 -8.54
N ARG A 82 -3.15 13.97 -8.52
CA ARG A 82 -3.61 13.07 -7.45
C ARG A 82 -3.22 11.60 -7.67
N PHE A 83 -2.69 11.25 -8.84
CA PHE A 83 -2.31 9.87 -9.16
C PHE A 83 -0.90 9.53 -8.65
N HIS A 84 -0.67 8.28 -8.29
CA HIS A 84 0.57 7.81 -7.71
C HIS A 84 1.06 6.52 -8.37
N VAL A 85 2.22 6.00 -7.93
CA VAL A 85 2.83 4.80 -8.49
C VAL A 85 2.52 3.61 -7.60
N GLY A 86 2.03 2.52 -8.19
CA GLY A 86 1.87 1.22 -7.54
C GLY A 86 0.63 0.44 -7.98
N GLU A 87 0.55 -0.85 -7.68
CA GLU A 87 1.49 -1.59 -6.84
C GLU A 87 2.76 -2.00 -7.61
N ILE A 88 3.92 -1.78 -7.01
CA ILE A 88 5.23 -2.19 -7.54
C ILE A 88 6.00 -2.93 -6.44
N GLY A 89 7.11 -3.59 -6.74
CA GLY A 89 7.93 -4.17 -5.68
C GLY A 89 8.58 -5.49 -6.06
N LEU A 90 8.80 -6.33 -5.06
CA LEU A 90 9.50 -7.61 -5.18
C LEU A 90 8.78 -8.72 -4.39
N ASP A 91 8.72 -9.91 -4.99
CA ASP A 91 8.16 -11.12 -4.39
C ASP A 91 9.05 -12.34 -4.68
N ALA A 92 9.89 -12.69 -3.72
CA ALA A 92 10.81 -13.82 -3.83
C ALA A 92 10.09 -15.19 -3.81
N LYS A 93 8.80 -15.25 -3.48
CA LYS A 93 8.01 -16.50 -3.53
C LYS A 93 7.38 -16.76 -4.89
N LYS A 94 7.36 -15.75 -5.78
CA LYS A 94 6.61 -15.79 -7.04
C LYS A 94 7.45 -15.55 -8.28
N GLY A 95 8.77 -15.46 -8.15
CA GLY A 95 9.71 -15.40 -9.27
C GLY A 95 11.14 -15.12 -8.81
N ASP A 96 12.06 -15.00 -9.76
CA ASP A 96 13.42 -14.54 -9.46
C ASP A 96 13.42 -13.02 -9.27
N ILE A 97 14.01 -12.58 -8.16
CA ILE A 97 14.23 -11.16 -7.87
C ILE A 97 15.02 -10.48 -8.98
N SER A 98 15.95 -11.20 -9.63
CA SER A 98 16.74 -10.65 -10.73
C SER A 98 15.91 -10.24 -11.94
N GLU A 99 14.78 -10.94 -12.18
CA GLU A 99 13.84 -10.64 -13.28
C GLU A 99 12.86 -9.51 -12.92
N GLN A 100 12.50 -9.39 -11.64
CA GLN A 100 11.56 -8.38 -11.14
C GLN A 100 12.23 -7.01 -10.93
N MET A 101 13.50 -7.01 -10.51
CA MET A 101 14.24 -5.81 -10.12
C MET A 101 14.28 -4.70 -11.19
N PRO A 102 14.50 -4.97 -12.50
CA PRO A 102 14.54 -3.92 -13.51
C PRO A 102 13.23 -3.13 -13.60
N ALA A 103 12.08 -3.82 -13.57
CA ALA A 103 10.76 -3.19 -13.60
C ALA A 103 10.49 -2.40 -12.32
N PHE A 104 10.88 -2.94 -11.16
CA PHE A 104 10.73 -2.25 -9.88
C PHE A 104 11.54 -0.94 -9.82
N ILE A 105 12.82 -0.98 -10.18
CA ILE A 105 13.70 0.19 -10.18
C ILE A 105 13.20 1.26 -11.16
N ALA A 106 12.79 0.87 -12.37
CA ALA A 106 12.29 1.82 -13.36
C ALA A 106 11.05 2.58 -12.87
N GLN A 107 10.13 1.88 -12.19
CA GLN A 107 8.93 2.49 -11.63
C GLN A 107 9.23 3.39 -10.41
N LEU A 108 10.18 3.01 -9.56
CA LEU A 108 10.66 3.86 -8.47
C LEU A 108 11.29 5.17 -8.99
N GLU A 109 12.09 5.11 -10.05
CA GLU A 109 12.65 6.32 -10.65
C GLU A 109 11.56 7.20 -11.26
N ILE A 110 10.52 6.62 -11.89
CA ILE A 110 9.35 7.40 -12.34
C ILE A 110 8.66 8.08 -11.15
N ALA A 111 8.44 7.38 -10.04
CA ALA A 111 7.83 7.96 -8.83
C ALA A 111 8.65 9.15 -8.32
N LYS A 112 9.98 9.01 -8.28
CA LYS A 112 10.91 10.08 -7.91
C LYS A 112 10.86 11.27 -8.88
N GLU A 113 10.99 11.01 -10.18
CA GLU A 113 10.97 12.03 -11.25
C GLU A 113 9.68 12.87 -11.20
N THR A 114 8.56 12.23 -10.89
CA THR A 114 7.23 12.84 -10.89
C THR A 114 6.77 13.33 -9.50
N GLY A 115 7.61 13.16 -8.46
CA GLY A 115 7.29 13.54 -7.09
C GLY A 115 6.14 12.76 -6.46
N ARG A 116 5.84 11.56 -6.97
CA ARG A 116 4.71 10.74 -6.54
C ARG A 116 5.11 9.73 -5.47
N VAL A 117 4.13 9.35 -4.65
CA VAL A 117 4.27 8.25 -3.70
C VAL A 117 4.34 6.93 -4.46
N ALA A 118 5.19 6.02 -4.00
CA ALA A 118 5.22 4.62 -4.44
C ALA A 118 4.60 3.72 -3.37
N THR A 119 3.59 2.92 -3.72
CA THR A 119 3.11 1.83 -2.87
C THR A 119 3.78 0.51 -3.29
N ILE A 120 4.41 -0.15 -2.32
CA ILE A 120 5.43 -1.17 -2.56
C ILE A 120 5.05 -2.50 -1.91
N HIS A 121 4.91 -3.54 -2.74
CA HIS A 121 4.86 -4.95 -2.36
C HIS A 121 6.23 -5.45 -1.92
N ILE A 122 6.26 -6.21 -0.82
CA ILE A 122 7.48 -6.90 -0.36
C ILE A 122 7.11 -8.28 0.15
N THR A 123 7.73 -9.31 -0.42
CA THR A 123 7.72 -10.66 0.16
C THR A 123 9.11 -11.26 0.09
N ASP A 124 9.68 -11.60 1.26
CA ASP A 124 10.98 -12.26 1.46
C ASP A 124 12.14 -11.59 0.65
N SER A 125 12.11 -10.25 0.55
CA SER A 125 13.05 -9.43 -0.25
C SER A 125 13.29 -8.05 0.36
N GLU A 126 13.17 -7.95 1.69
CA GLU A 126 13.20 -6.68 2.42
C GLU A 126 14.52 -5.91 2.23
N LYS A 127 15.64 -6.62 2.12
CA LYS A 127 16.96 -6.01 1.94
C LYS A 127 17.05 -5.33 0.57
N GLU A 128 16.65 -6.04 -0.47
CA GLU A 128 16.66 -5.59 -1.86
C GLU A 128 15.76 -4.37 -2.03
N VAL A 129 14.55 -4.41 -1.45
CA VAL A 129 13.63 -3.29 -1.47
C VAL A 129 14.17 -2.09 -0.69
N LEU A 130 14.74 -2.30 0.49
CA LEU A 130 15.34 -1.22 1.28
C LEU A 130 16.47 -0.51 0.53
N ASP A 131 17.36 -1.27 -0.11
CA ASP A 131 18.48 -0.72 -0.89
C ASP A 131 17.97 0.08 -2.11
N ALA A 132 16.92 -0.41 -2.78
CA ALA A 132 16.27 0.28 -3.89
C ALA A 132 15.60 1.59 -3.46
N VAL A 133 14.80 1.56 -2.38
CA VAL A 133 14.09 2.74 -1.86
C VAL A 133 15.07 3.81 -1.41
N ARG A 134 16.15 3.44 -0.70
CA ARG A 134 17.19 4.40 -0.27
C ARG A 134 17.88 5.08 -1.45
N ARG A 135 18.07 4.36 -2.55
CA ARG A 135 18.68 4.90 -3.78
C ARG A 135 17.74 5.84 -4.52
N ALA A 136 16.47 5.46 -4.64
CA ALA A 136 15.47 6.27 -5.32
C ALA A 136 15.19 7.56 -4.54
N GLY A 137 14.95 7.45 -3.22
CA GLY A 137 14.65 8.60 -2.35
C GLY A 137 13.25 9.18 -2.56
N CYS A 138 12.32 8.43 -3.15
CA CYS A 138 10.92 8.82 -3.26
C CYS A 138 10.14 8.51 -1.96
N LYS A 139 8.99 9.15 -1.79
CA LYS A 139 8.04 8.78 -0.72
C LYS A 139 7.52 7.37 -1.01
N ALA A 140 7.51 6.50 0.00
CA ALA A 140 7.07 5.12 -0.16
C ALA A 140 6.13 4.67 0.97
N VAL A 141 5.12 3.88 0.61
CA VAL A 141 4.27 3.11 1.52
C VAL A 141 4.60 1.63 1.30
N LEU A 142 4.95 0.93 2.37
CA LEU A 142 5.13 -0.52 2.33
C LEU A 142 3.80 -1.18 2.64
N HIS A 143 3.21 -1.75 1.59
CA HIS A 143 1.95 -2.47 1.64
C HIS A 143 2.07 -3.74 2.48
N SER A 144 1.02 -4.09 3.23
CA SER A 144 0.88 -5.35 3.98
C SER A 144 2.10 -5.69 4.83
N PHE A 145 2.71 -4.67 5.43
CA PHE A 145 4.03 -4.78 6.02
C PHE A 145 4.03 -5.75 7.19
N SER A 146 5.04 -6.63 7.21
CA SER A 146 5.02 -7.73 8.16
C SER A 146 6.40 -8.18 8.69
N ALA A 147 7.45 -7.41 8.37
CA ALA A 147 8.84 -7.71 8.69
C ALA A 147 9.39 -6.84 9.84
N GLU A 148 9.14 -7.25 11.09
CA GLU A 148 9.52 -6.54 12.33
C GLU A 148 10.96 -5.99 12.33
N SER A 149 11.95 -6.79 11.91
CA SER A 149 13.37 -6.40 11.91
C SER A 149 13.73 -5.29 10.91
N TYR A 150 12.87 -5.03 9.93
CA TYR A 150 13.09 -4.03 8.89
C TYR A 150 12.31 -2.73 9.10
N ALA A 151 11.41 -2.67 10.10
CA ALA A 151 10.59 -1.49 10.36
C ALA A 151 11.45 -0.23 10.60
N LYS A 152 12.46 -0.33 11.47
CA LYS A 152 13.36 0.80 11.77
C LYS A 152 14.16 1.26 10.53
N PRO A 153 14.90 0.38 9.81
CA PRO A 153 15.62 0.79 8.60
C PRO A 153 14.74 1.44 7.52
N PHE A 154 13.51 0.98 7.32
CA PHE A 154 12.56 1.58 6.38
C PHE A 154 12.01 2.92 6.89
N ALA A 155 11.77 3.06 8.20
CA ALA A 155 11.34 4.32 8.78
C ALA A 155 12.43 5.40 8.67
N GLU A 156 13.70 5.02 8.86
CA GLU A 156 14.86 5.89 8.62
C GLU A 156 15.00 6.29 7.14
N ALA A 157 14.54 5.43 6.22
CA ALA A 157 14.44 5.76 4.79
C ALA A 157 13.22 6.61 4.43
N GLY A 158 12.38 6.97 5.41
CA GLY A 158 11.23 7.84 5.21
C GLY A 158 9.94 7.11 4.82
N CYS A 159 9.89 5.78 4.86
CA CYS A 159 8.71 5.00 4.48
C CYS A 159 7.55 5.11 5.49
N PHE A 160 6.35 4.86 4.99
CA PHE A 160 5.15 4.55 5.75
C PHE A 160 4.84 3.06 5.66
N PHE A 161 4.00 2.55 6.57
CA PHE A 161 3.71 1.12 6.69
C PHE A 161 2.20 0.94 6.81
N SER A 162 1.59 0.23 5.87
CA SER A 162 0.20 -0.22 6.02
C SER A 162 0.17 -1.65 6.54
N ILE A 163 -0.83 -1.93 7.38
CA ILE A 163 -1.04 -3.25 7.98
C ILE A 163 -2.36 -3.80 7.47
N SER A 164 -2.32 -4.99 6.87
CA SER A 164 -3.51 -5.70 6.39
C SER A 164 -4.05 -6.70 7.41
N PRO A 165 -5.29 -7.20 7.23
CA PRO A 165 -5.87 -8.23 8.08
C PRO A 165 -5.08 -9.56 8.08
N ARG A 166 -4.14 -9.77 7.16
CA ARG A 166 -3.30 -10.97 7.10
C ARG A 166 -2.49 -11.18 8.38
N ILE A 167 -2.12 -10.10 9.07
CA ILE A 167 -1.36 -10.20 10.33
C ILE A 167 -2.16 -10.89 11.45
N LEU A 168 -3.50 -10.91 11.34
CA LEU A 168 -4.39 -11.51 12.34
C LEU A 168 -4.33 -13.04 12.39
N SER A 169 -3.64 -13.67 11.43
CA SER A 169 -3.30 -15.09 11.48
C SER A 169 -2.10 -15.41 12.41
N ARG A 170 -1.38 -14.39 12.86
CA ARG A 170 -0.21 -14.51 13.75
C ARG A 170 -0.67 -14.52 15.22
N SER A 171 0.22 -14.94 16.11
CA SER A 171 -0.03 -14.82 17.55
C SER A 171 -0.02 -13.36 18.01
N ASP A 172 -0.82 -13.03 19.02
CA ASP A 172 -0.92 -11.69 19.61
C ASP A 172 0.47 -11.11 19.94
N ALA A 173 1.36 -11.93 20.52
CA ALA A 173 2.72 -11.52 20.83
C ALA A 173 3.54 -11.09 19.60
N ARG A 174 3.33 -11.71 18.44
CA ARG A 174 3.96 -11.30 17.16
C ARG A 174 3.33 -10.04 16.61
N ILE A 175 2.02 -9.88 16.73
CA ILE A 175 1.29 -8.68 16.28
C ILE A 175 1.73 -7.47 17.09
N ILE A 176 1.75 -7.57 18.42
CA ILE A 176 2.17 -6.50 19.33
C ILE A 176 3.60 -6.06 19.03
N ARG A 177 4.53 -7.00 18.83
CA ARG A 177 5.92 -6.67 18.48
C ARG A 177 6.04 -5.96 17.13
N LEU A 178 5.35 -6.46 16.09
CA LEU A 178 5.34 -5.81 14.77
C LEU A 178 4.80 -4.37 14.89
N LEU A 179 3.65 -4.18 15.53
CA LEU A 179 3.04 -2.86 15.69
C LEU A 179 3.88 -1.92 16.56
N GLY A 180 4.63 -2.46 17.54
CA GLY A 180 5.56 -1.70 18.36
C GLY A 180 6.87 -1.33 17.65
N SER A 181 7.21 -2.02 16.56
CA SER A 181 8.40 -1.71 15.75
C SER A 181 8.18 -0.57 14.76
N ILE A 182 6.91 -0.24 14.46
CA ILE A 182 6.51 0.79 13.50
C ILE A 182 6.26 2.10 14.24
N PRO A 183 6.86 3.23 13.82
CA PRO A 183 6.54 4.54 14.39
C PRO A 183 5.06 4.90 14.20
N ASP A 184 4.42 5.41 15.25
CA ASP A 184 2.99 5.75 15.23
C ASP A 184 2.65 6.79 14.17
N ASP A 185 3.59 7.69 13.86
CA ASP A 185 3.46 8.75 12.86
C ASP A 185 3.69 8.25 11.41
N ARG A 186 3.80 6.92 11.22
CA ARG A 186 4.00 6.26 9.92
C ARG A 186 3.10 5.05 9.70
N LEU A 187 2.26 4.71 10.67
CA LEU A 187 1.33 3.59 10.60
C LEU A 187 0.08 3.96 9.80
N LEU A 188 -0.31 3.07 8.89
CA LEU A 188 -1.55 3.08 8.12
C LEU A 188 -2.27 1.73 8.30
N LEU A 189 -3.55 1.69 7.95
CA LEU A 189 -4.34 0.45 7.89
C LEU A 189 -4.89 0.27 6.49
N GLU A 190 -4.96 -0.97 6.04
CA GLU A 190 -5.49 -1.33 4.72
C GLU A 190 -6.38 -2.56 4.81
N SER A 191 -7.23 -2.75 3.79
CA SER A 191 -7.98 -3.99 3.64
C SER A 191 -7.24 -5.04 2.81
N ASP A 192 -6.45 -4.61 1.82
CA ASP A 192 -5.94 -5.48 0.75
C ASP A 192 -7.10 -6.14 -0.05
N ALA A 193 -8.27 -5.48 -0.13
CA ALA A 193 -9.45 -6.09 -0.75
C ALA A 193 -9.31 -6.22 -2.28
N PRO A 194 -9.75 -7.33 -2.88
CA PRO A 194 -10.58 -8.43 -2.33
C PRO A 194 -9.80 -9.57 -1.64
N HIS A 195 -8.51 -9.39 -1.40
CA HIS A 195 -7.58 -10.42 -0.90
C HIS A 195 -7.39 -10.42 0.62
N GLN A 196 -8.22 -9.68 1.36
CA GLN A 196 -8.18 -9.50 2.83
C GLN A 196 -8.15 -10.80 3.67
N GLY A 197 -8.56 -11.92 3.08
CA GLY A 197 -8.78 -13.18 3.78
C GLY A 197 -10.08 -13.19 4.61
N ARG A 198 -10.37 -14.32 5.26
CA ARG A 198 -11.67 -14.55 5.93
C ARG A 198 -11.87 -13.80 7.26
N ASN A 199 -10.81 -13.21 7.80
CA ASN A 199 -10.81 -12.60 9.14
C ASN A 199 -11.10 -11.09 9.11
N PHE A 200 -11.51 -10.56 7.96
CA PHE A 200 -11.84 -9.16 7.76
C PHE A 200 -13.32 -9.01 7.40
N THR A 201 -13.95 -8.05 8.06
CA THR A 201 -15.37 -7.69 7.93
C THR A 201 -15.52 -6.24 7.51
N SER A 202 -14.80 -5.35 8.19
CA SER A 202 -14.86 -3.90 8.03
C SER A 202 -13.54 -3.25 8.50
N MET A 203 -13.24 -2.05 8.00
CA MET A 203 -12.07 -1.29 8.43
C MET A 203 -12.19 -0.82 9.89
N GLY A 204 -13.39 -0.48 10.36
CA GLY A 204 -13.64 -0.06 11.73
C GLY A 204 -13.45 -1.19 12.75
N GLU A 205 -13.88 -2.41 12.44
CA GLU A 205 -13.61 -3.58 13.28
C GLU A 205 -12.11 -3.90 13.29
N PHE A 206 -11.48 -3.85 12.12
CA PHE A 206 -10.05 -4.08 12.00
C PHE A 206 -9.24 -3.05 12.81
N ALA A 207 -9.54 -1.76 12.68
CA ALA A 207 -8.94 -0.69 13.48
C ALA A 207 -9.14 -0.92 14.98
N SER A 208 -10.33 -1.34 15.41
CA SER A 208 -10.59 -1.65 16.83
C SER A 208 -9.71 -2.78 17.36
N ARG A 209 -9.47 -3.81 16.56
CA ARG A 209 -8.56 -4.91 16.91
C ARG A 209 -7.10 -4.44 17.00
N ILE A 210 -6.65 -3.65 16.02
CA ILE A 210 -5.29 -3.09 16.03
C ILE A 210 -5.08 -2.15 17.23
N ALA A 211 -6.08 -1.33 17.56
CA ALA A 211 -6.06 -0.46 18.73
C ALA A 211 -5.92 -1.25 20.04
N GLY A 212 -6.62 -2.38 20.15
CA GLY A 212 -6.48 -3.32 21.26
C GLY A 212 -5.05 -3.86 21.42
N PHE A 213 -4.38 -4.23 20.32
CA PHE A 213 -2.98 -4.66 20.36
C PHE A 213 -2.00 -3.54 20.71
N LYS A 214 -2.31 -2.29 20.32
CA LYS A 214 -1.50 -1.11 20.67
C LYS A 214 -1.78 -0.55 22.06
N GLY A 215 -2.88 -0.97 22.71
CA GLY A 215 -3.30 -0.45 24.01
C GLY A 215 -3.80 1.00 23.98
N VAL A 216 -4.36 1.43 22.84
CA VAL A 216 -4.91 2.78 22.65
C VAL A 216 -6.41 2.74 22.33
N PRO A 217 -7.17 3.82 22.56
CA PRO A 217 -8.55 3.89 22.12
C PRO A 217 -8.68 3.81 20.58
N PRO A 218 -9.70 3.11 20.03
CA PRO A 218 -9.90 3.00 18.58
C PRO A 218 -10.00 4.35 17.85
N GLU A 219 -10.65 5.34 18.47
CA GLU A 219 -10.78 6.69 17.92
C GLU A 219 -9.44 7.44 17.83
N GLU A 220 -8.51 7.14 18.74
CA GLU A 220 -7.16 7.70 18.69
C GLU A 220 -6.38 7.08 17.55
N LEU A 221 -6.44 5.76 17.39
CA LEU A 221 -5.80 5.08 16.27
C LEU A 221 -6.34 5.58 14.93
N LEU A 222 -7.67 5.69 14.77
CA LEU A 222 -8.32 6.18 13.55
C LEU A 222 -7.85 7.59 13.18
N ARG A 223 -7.71 8.49 14.18
CA ARG A 223 -7.16 9.83 13.95
C ARG A 223 -5.70 9.76 13.49
N THR A 224 -4.87 8.98 14.18
CA THR A 224 -3.45 8.83 13.85
C THR A 224 -3.26 8.31 12.42
N VAL A 225 -3.98 7.26 12.03
CA VAL A 225 -3.85 6.69 10.67
C VAL A 225 -4.41 7.63 9.59
N ALA A 226 -5.46 8.40 9.89
CA ALA A 226 -5.98 9.42 8.98
C ALA A 226 -5.01 10.61 8.79
N ASP A 227 -4.36 11.06 9.86
CA ASP A 227 -3.33 12.09 9.82
C ASP A 227 -2.11 11.61 9.01
N ASN A 228 -1.69 10.36 9.22
CA ASN A 228 -0.60 9.74 8.45
C ASN A 228 -0.96 9.59 6.98
N PHE A 229 -2.20 9.16 6.67
CA PHE A 229 -2.70 9.07 5.30
C PHE A 229 -2.58 10.44 4.61
N THR A 230 -3.02 11.50 5.28
CA THR A 230 -2.92 12.88 4.76
C THR A 230 -1.45 13.32 4.62
N ARG A 231 -0.56 12.91 5.53
CA ARG A 231 0.87 13.23 5.44
C ARG A 231 1.56 12.61 4.22
N VAL A 232 1.16 11.38 3.85
CA VAL A 232 1.79 10.67 2.74
C VAL A 232 1.15 11.01 1.38
N PHE A 233 -0.18 11.02 1.29
CA PHE A 233 -0.95 11.17 0.04
C PHE A 233 -1.65 12.53 -0.13
N GLY A 234 -1.65 13.39 0.89
CA GLY A 234 -2.29 14.71 0.85
C GLY A 234 -1.39 15.83 0.36
#